data_AF-A0A6P4Y4T4-F1
#
_entry.id   AF-A0A6P4Y4T4-F1
#
_cell.length_a   1.000
_cell.length_b   1.000
_cell.length_c   1.000
_cell.angle_alpha   90.00
_cell.angle_beta   90.00
_cell.angle_gamma   90.00
#
_symmetry.space_group_name_H-M   'P 1'
#
loop_
_entity.id
_entity.type
_entity.pdbx_description
1 polymer ?
#
loop_
_entity_poly.entity_id
_entity_poly.type
_entity_poly.pdbx_seq_one_letter_code
_entity_poly.pdbx_strand_id
1 'polypeptide(L)'
;MSNVQGGKQYGELKRRQEEILDEINQEFLTDDDYKEVEDLADRLESSKKTFMEMDENNNGELGMMEVKRMMEKLDQAKTHLELKKMINEVDTTGRGVITYRDFLGMMLGSKSSVLKLILMFEEKRKEKERPKGVAPKRDLSSLP
;
A
#
# COMPACT_ATOMS: atom_id res chain seq x y z
N MET A 1 30.95 -22.08 -5.98
CA MET A 1 29.56 -22.12 -5.52
C MET A 1 29.28 -20.79 -4.82
N SER A 2 28.59 -19.87 -5.51
CA SER A 2 28.34 -18.51 -5.01
C SER A 2 27.33 -18.58 -3.87
N ASN A 3 27.81 -18.37 -2.64
CA ASN A 3 26.98 -18.19 -1.45
C ASN A 3 26.30 -16.82 -1.56
N VAL A 4 25.17 -16.78 -2.26
CA VAL A 4 24.40 -15.55 -2.45
C VAL A 4 23.69 -15.24 -1.14
N GLN A 5 24.31 -14.39 -0.33
CA GLN A 5 23.77 -13.83 0.91
C GLN A 5 22.30 -13.44 0.72
N GLY A 6 21.40 -13.93 1.59
CA GLY A 6 19.94 -13.83 1.41
C GLY A 6 19.40 -12.42 1.09
N GLY A 7 20.12 -11.36 1.47
CA GLY A 7 19.79 -9.99 1.09
C GLY A 7 19.82 -9.71 -0.43
N LYS A 8 20.72 -10.35 -1.20
CA LYS A 8 20.76 -10.20 -2.66
C LYS A 8 19.53 -10.84 -3.32
N GLN A 9 19.17 -12.05 -2.90
CA GLN A 9 17.98 -12.73 -3.41
C GLN A 9 16.69 -11.99 -3.05
N TYR A 10 16.59 -11.48 -1.82
CA TYR A 10 15.45 -10.67 -1.40
C TYR A 10 15.31 -9.37 -2.22
N GLY A 11 16.44 -8.70 -2.50
CA GLY A 11 16.45 -7.51 -3.35
C GLY A 11 16.01 -7.79 -4.80
N GLU A 12 16.44 -8.92 -5.36
CA GLU A 12 15.99 -9.36 -6.70
C GLU A 12 14.49 -9.68 -6.73
N LEU A 13 13.95 -10.30 -5.67
CA LEU A 13 12.53 -10.59 -5.54
C LEU A 13 11.69 -9.31 -5.52
N LYS A 14 12.09 -8.32 -4.70
CA LYS A 14 11.41 -7.01 -4.63
C LYS A 14 11.48 -6.26 -5.96
N ARG A 15 12.61 -6.29 -6.67
CA ARG A 15 12.74 -5.66 -7.99
C ARG A 15 11.83 -6.32 -9.02
N ARG A 16 11.77 -7.66 -9.06
CA ARG A 16 10.88 -8.37 -9.99
C ARG A 16 9.42 -8.05 -9.70
N GLN A 17 9.04 -7.98 -8.43
CA GLN A 17 7.70 -7.55 -8.05
C GLN A 17 7.43 -6.14 -8.58
N GLU A 18 8.32 -5.19 -8.32
CA GLU A 18 8.20 -3.80 -8.79
C GLU A 18 8.01 -3.72 -10.31
N GLU A 19 8.81 -4.46 -11.09
CA GLU A 19 8.69 -4.54 -12.56
C GLU A 19 7.29 -5.02 -12.99
N ILE A 20 6.73 -6.04 -12.34
CA ILE A 20 5.38 -6.54 -12.63
C ILE A 20 4.31 -5.49 -12.30
N LEU A 21 4.46 -4.78 -11.18
CA LEU A 21 3.50 -3.73 -10.81
C LEU A 21 3.59 -2.53 -11.75
N ASP A 22 4.79 -2.20 -12.24
CA ASP A 22 5.01 -1.15 -13.24
C ASP A 22 4.35 -1.51 -14.57
N GLU A 23 4.44 -2.77 -15.02
CA GLU A 23 3.74 -3.24 -16.21
C GLU A 23 2.22 -3.06 -16.07
N ILE A 24 1.65 -3.43 -14.91
CA ILE A 24 0.22 -3.23 -14.63
C ILE A 24 -0.13 -1.73 -14.62
N ASN A 25 0.73 -0.88 -14.04
CA ASN A 25 0.50 0.56 -14.05
C ASN A 25 0.48 1.13 -15.47
N GLN A 26 1.34 0.64 -16.36
CA GLN A 26 1.31 1.04 -17.78
C GLN A 26 0.00 0.64 -18.46
N GLU A 27 -0.54 -0.54 -18.16
CA GLU A 27 -1.87 -0.94 -18.67
C GLU A 27 -2.94 0.09 -18.24
N PHE A 28 -3.00 0.43 -16.95
CA PHE A 28 -3.98 1.38 -16.41
C PHE A 28 -3.81 2.82 -16.96
N LEU A 29 -2.57 3.25 -17.25
CA LEU A 29 -2.32 4.55 -17.88
C LEU A 29 -2.87 4.65 -19.31
N THR A 30 -2.95 3.52 -20.01
CA THR A 30 -3.44 3.47 -21.40
C THR A 30 -4.93 3.17 -21.52
N ASP A 31 -5.55 2.68 -20.45
CA ASP A 31 -6.95 2.28 -20.39
C ASP A 31 -7.90 3.50 -20.41
N ASP A 32 -8.86 3.48 -21.34
CA ASP A 32 -9.86 4.54 -21.52
C ASP A 32 -10.72 4.77 -20.27
N ASP A 33 -10.96 3.73 -19.47
CA ASP A 33 -11.81 3.81 -18.27
C ASP A 33 -11.19 4.68 -17.16
N TYR A 34 -9.87 4.93 -17.22
CA TYR A 34 -9.15 5.70 -16.20
C TYR A 34 -8.60 7.04 -16.70
N LYS A 35 -8.79 7.41 -17.98
CA LYS A 35 -8.24 8.66 -18.55
C LYS A 35 -8.73 9.95 -17.89
N GLU A 36 -9.92 9.92 -17.31
CA GLU A 36 -10.53 11.04 -16.59
C GLU A 36 -10.06 11.13 -15.13
N VAL A 37 -9.28 10.16 -14.65
CA VAL A 37 -8.75 10.17 -13.29
C VAL A 37 -7.65 11.22 -13.18
N GLU A 38 -7.91 12.27 -12.39
CA GLU A 38 -6.91 13.28 -12.06
C GLU A 38 -5.68 12.66 -11.37
N ASP A 39 -4.51 13.14 -11.78
CA ASP A 39 -3.19 12.70 -11.29
C ASP A 39 -3.00 11.18 -11.31
N LEU A 40 -3.52 10.50 -12.35
CA LEU A 40 -3.51 9.04 -12.45
C LEU A 40 -2.11 8.43 -12.23
N ALA A 41 -1.07 8.99 -12.85
CA ALA A 41 0.30 8.49 -12.71
C ALA A 41 0.79 8.52 -11.26
N ASP A 42 0.56 9.63 -10.54
CA ASP A 42 0.95 9.78 -9.14
C ASP A 42 0.14 8.86 -8.23
N ARG A 43 -1.16 8.68 -8.52
CA ARG A 43 -2.03 7.75 -7.79
C ARG A 43 -1.62 6.29 -7.98
N LEU A 44 -1.22 5.91 -9.19
CA LEU A 44 -0.70 4.57 -9.49
C LEU A 44 0.61 4.33 -8.73
N GLU A 45 1.52 5.31 -8.73
CA GLU A 45 2.80 5.20 -8.00
C GLU A 45 2.59 5.12 -6.48
N SER A 46 1.71 5.94 -5.90
CA SER A 46 1.36 5.84 -4.47
C SER A 46 0.73 4.49 -4.14
N SER A 47 -0.15 4.00 -5.01
CA SER A 47 -0.81 2.71 -4.85
C SER A 47 0.19 1.55 -4.95
N LYS A 48 1.15 1.62 -5.88
CA LYS A 48 2.25 0.65 -6.02
C LYS A 48 3.06 0.56 -4.73
N LYS A 49 3.51 1.70 -4.23
CA LYS A 49 4.30 1.78 -3.00
C LYS A 49 3.55 1.20 -1.81
N THR A 50 2.29 1.58 -1.64
CA THR A 50 1.43 1.07 -0.56
C THR A 50 1.26 -0.45 -0.67
N PHE A 51 1.02 -0.96 -1.87
CA PHE A 51 0.88 -2.40 -2.09
C PHE A 51 2.17 -3.16 -1.76
N MET A 52 3.33 -2.66 -2.21
CA MET A 52 4.64 -3.28 -1.90
C MET A 52 5.00 -3.25 -0.41
N GLU A 53 4.52 -2.27 0.34
CA GLU A 53 4.65 -2.20 1.81
C GLU A 53 3.77 -3.23 2.52
N MET A 54 2.64 -3.58 1.90
CA MET A 54 1.66 -4.51 2.45
C MET A 54 1.93 -5.98 2.09
N ASP A 55 2.37 -6.26 0.86
CA ASP A 55 2.75 -7.59 0.41
C ASP A 55 4.14 -7.95 0.96
N GLU A 56 4.12 -8.48 2.19
CA GLU A 56 5.32 -8.89 2.91
C GLU A 56 5.93 -10.17 2.32
N ASN A 57 5.08 -11.03 1.73
CA ASN A 57 5.52 -12.33 1.23
C ASN A 57 6.02 -12.27 -0.23
N ASN A 58 5.70 -11.19 -0.96
CA ASN A 58 6.10 -10.88 -2.34
C ASN A 58 5.50 -11.83 -3.39
N ASN A 59 4.29 -12.34 -3.17
CA ASN A 59 3.57 -13.15 -4.14
C ASN A 59 2.71 -12.29 -5.11
N GLY A 60 2.66 -10.98 -4.92
CA GLY A 60 1.85 -10.07 -5.73
C GLY A 60 0.36 -10.03 -5.35
N GLU A 61 -0.01 -10.59 -4.19
CA GLU A 61 -1.40 -10.71 -3.73
C GLU A 61 -1.50 -10.45 -2.23
N LEU A 62 -2.58 -9.81 -1.79
CA LEU A 62 -2.81 -9.56 -0.37
C LEU A 62 -3.79 -10.59 0.17
N GLY A 63 -3.27 -11.54 0.94
CA GLY A 63 -4.06 -12.49 1.67
C GLY A 63 -4.55 -11.97 3.02
N MET A 64 -5.34 -12.79 3.70
CA MET A 64 -5.87 -12.53 5.05
C MET A 64 -4.80 -12.02 6.04
N MET A 65 -3.61 -12.63 6.02
CA MET A 65 -2.55 -12.29 6.96
C MET A 65 -1.94 -10.91 6.68
N GLU A 66 -1.78 -10.53 5.42
CA GLU A 66 -1.24 -9.21 5.04
C GLU A 66 -2.24 -8.11 5.33
N VAL A 67 -3.52 -8.34 5.01
CA VAL A 67 -4.57 -7.38 5.35
C VAL A 67 -4.70 -7.23 6.87
N LYS A 68 -4.59 -8.33 7.63
CA LYS A 68 -4.56 -8.27 9.10
C LYS A 68 -3.38 -7.43 9.61
N ARG A 69 -2.16 -7.73 9.16
CA ARG A 69 -0.94 -7.03 9.60
C ARG A 69 -0.99 -5.54 9.24
N MET A 70 -1.48 -5.20 8.06
CA MET A 70 -1.73 -3.82 7.67
C MET A 70 -2.68 -3.15 8.66
N MET A 71 -3.84 -3.75 8.94
CA MET A 71 -4.82 -3.17 9.86
C MET A 71 -4.25 -2.98 11.27
N GLU A 72 -3.40 -3.90 11.74
CA GLU A 72 -2.68 -3.77 13.01
C GLU A 72 -1.66 -2.60 12.97
N LYS A 73 -0.89 -2.45 11.87
CA LYS A 73 0.05 -1.33 11.68
C LYS A 73 -0.63 0.04 11.64
N LEU A 74 -1.89 0.09 11.22
CA LEU A 74 -2.70 1.30 11.13
C LEU A 74 -3.50 1.60 12.42
N ASP A 75 -3.24 0.89 13.51
CA ASP A 75 -4.02 0.96 14.76
C ASP A 75 -5.54 0.76 14.52
N GLN A 76 -5.88 -0.06 13.54
CA GLN A 76 -7.24 -0.39 13.11
C GLN A 76 -7.49 -1.90 13.18
N ALA A 77 -6.99 -2.57 14.22
CA ALA A 77 -7.17 -4.01 14.40
C ALA A 77 -8.64 -4.43 14.21
N LYS A 78 -8.87 -5.43 13.36
CA LYS A 78 -10.19 -5.95 13.00
C LYS A 78 -10.32 -7.43 13.36
N THR A 79 -11.55 -7.89 13.54
CA THR A 79 -11.87 -9.31 13.68
C THR A 79 -11.64 -10.06 12.36
N HIS A 80 -11.45 -11.38 12.44
CA HIS A 80 -11.31 -12.21 11.24
C HIS A 80 -12.50 -12.10 10.28
N LEU A 81 -13.72 -11.96 10.83
CA LEU A 81 -14.93 -11.80 10.02
C LEU A 81 -14.94 -10.47 9.26
N GLU A 82 -14.55 -9.37 9.92
CA GLU A 82 -14.44 -8.06 9.28
C GLU A 82 -13.38 -8.06 8.18
N LEU A 83 -12.19 -8.63 8.45
CA LEU A 83 -11.14 -8.77 7.45
C LEU A 83 -11.60 -9.56 6.23
N LYS A 84 -12.32 -10.68 6.44
CA LYS A 84 -12.88 -11.48 5.34
C LYS A 84 -13.88 -10.67 4.52
N LYS A 85 -14.74 -9.89 5.17
CA LYS A 85 -15.69 -9.01 4.48
C LYS A 85 -14.97 -7.92 3.67
N MET A 86 -13.94 -7.30 4.24
CA MET A 86 -13.14 -6.27 3.57
C MET A 86 -12.44 -6.82 2.32
N ILE A 87 -11.87 -8.02 2.40
CA ILE A 87 -11.25 -8.69 1.24
C ILE A 87 -12.30 -8.99 0.17
N ASN A 88 -13.40 -9.61 0.56
CA ASN A 88 -14.46 -10.00 -0.38
C ASN A 88 -15.16 -8.81 -1.05
N GLU A 89 -15.13 -7.62 -0.44
CA GLU A 89 -15.67 -6.39 -1.04
C GLU A 89 -14.85 -5.94 -2.26
N VAL A 90 -13.57 -6.31 -2.31
CA VAL A 90 -12.59 -5.83 -3.29
C VAL A 90 -12.15 -6.93 -4.26
N ASP A 91 -12.06 -8.18 -3.80
CA ASP A 91 -11.66 -9.34 -4.60
C ASP A 91 -12.65 -9.62 -5.75
N THR A 92 -12.24 -9.31 -6.98
CA THR A 92 -13.04 -9.59 -8.18
C THR A 92 -12.89 -11.02 -8.70
N THR A 93 -11.88 -11.74 -8.21
CA THR A 93 -11.54 -13.10 -8.65
C THR A 93 -12.22 -14.19 -7.82
N GLY A 94 -12.70 -13.85 -6.62
CA GLY A 94 -13.35 -14.76 -5.68
C GLY A 94 -12.39 -15.77 -5.02
N ARG A 95 -11.09 -15.49 -5.05
CA ARG A 95 -10.05 -16.37 -4.47
C ARG A 95 -9.79 -16.11 -2.98
N GLY A 96 -10.40 -15.08 -2.41
CA GLY A 96 -10.19 -14.65 -1.04
C GLY A 96 -8.86 -13.90 -0.84
N VAL A 97 -8.35 -13.29 -1.91
CA VAL A 97 -7.12 -12.47 -1.94
C VAL A 97 -7.37 -11.22 -2.77
N ILE A 98 -6.67 -10.14 -2.48
CA ILE A 98 -6.73 -8.91 -3.28
C ILE A 98 -5.51 -8.90 -4.20
N THR A 99 -5.73 -9.00 -5.52
CA THR A 99 -4.66 -8.80 -6.50
C THR A 99 -4.31 -7.33 -6.62
N TYR A 100 -3.16 -7.00 -7.24
CA TYR A 100 -2.84 -5.60 -7.49
C TYR A 100 -3.89 -4.88 -8.36
N ARG A 101 -4.48 -5.58 -9.35
CA ARG A 101 -5.56 -5.01 -10.18
C ARG A 101 -6.82 -4.73 -9.35
N ASP A 102 -7.19 -5.62 -8.43
CA ASP A 102 -8.31 -5.38 -7.49
C ASP A 102 -8.02 -4.16 -6.61
N PHE A 103 -6.79 -4.04 -6.13
CA PHE A 103 -6.34 -2.92 -5.30
C PHE A 103 -6.44 -1.57 -6.05
N LEU A 104 -5.97 -1.52 -7.30
CA LEU A 104 -6.09 -0.33 -8.15
C LEU A 104 -7.55 -0.01 -8.45
N GLY A 105 -8.37 -1.01 -8.80
CA GLY A 105 -9.81 -0.82 -9.01
C GLY A 105 -10.51 -0.23 -7.78
N MET A 106 -10.13 -0.67 -6.59
CA MET A 106 -10.61 -0.09 -5.33
C MET A 106 -10.13 1.36 -5.15
N MET A 107 -8.83 1.63 -5.28
CA MET A 107 -8.25 2.95 -5.00
C MET A 107 -8.68 4.01 -6.01
N LEU A 108 -8.77 3.66 -7.29
CA LEU A 108 -9.10 4.57 -8.40
C LEU A 108 -10.61 4.68 -8.65
N GLY A 109 -11.37 3.61 -8.41
CA GLY A 109 -12.80 3.57 -8.69
C GLY A 109 -13.64 4.54 -7.83
N SER A 110 -14.90 4.74 -8.19
CA SER A 110 -15.82 5.60 -7.44
C SER A 110 -16.40 4.91 -6.19
N LYS A 111 -16.42 3.57 -6.16
CA LYS A 111 -16.94 2.79 -5.03
C LYS A 111 -16.08 3.02 -3.79
N SER A 112 -16.74 3.15 -2.65
CA SER A 112 -16.09 3.24 -1.34
C SER A 112 -16.14 1.87 -0.67
N SER A 113 -14.97 1.31 -0.37
CA SER A 113 -14.83 0.14 0.50
C SER A 113 -14.33 0.56 1.87
N VAL A 114 -14.55 -0.29 2.89
CA VAL A 114 -14.01 -0.02 4.24
C VAL A 114 -12.49 0.10 4.19
N LEU A 115 -11.84 -0.76 3.40
CA LEU A 115 -10.40 -0.75 3.24
C LEU A 115 -9.89 0.55 2.60
N LYS A 116 -10.54 1.02 1.54
CA LYS A 116 -10.22 2.29 0.88
C LYS A 116 -10.32 3.48 1.83
N LEU A 117 -11.39 3.55 2.62
CA LEU A 117 -11.59 4.64 3.58
C LEU A 117 -10.43 4.69 4.57
N ILE A 118 -10.06 3.55 5.16
CA ILE A 118 -8.97 3.48 6.13
C ILE A 118 -7.65 3.96 5.50
N LEU A 119 -7.32 3.49 4.30
CA LEU A 119 -6.10 3.87 3.59
C LEU A 119 -6.06 5.37 3.25
N MET A 120 -7.17 5.92 2.74
CA MET A 120 -7.26 7.35 2.42
C MET A 120 -7.16 8.25 3.67
N PHE A 121 -7.68 7.81 4.82
CA PHE A 121 -7.52 8.55 6.07
C PHE A 121 -6.07 8.51 6.58
N GLU A 122 -5.37 7.41 6.37
CA GLU A 122 -3.96 7.28 6.74
C GLU A 122 -3.06 8.21 5.91
N GLU A 123 -3.27 8.30 4.59
CA GLU A 123 -2.52 9.23 3.74
C GLU A 123 -2.68 10.69 4.22
N LYS A 124 -3.91 11.12 4.53
CA LYS A 124 -4.19 12.46 5.09
C LYS A 124 -3.56 12.72 6.46
N ARG A 125 -3.27 11.67 7.24
CA ARG A 125 -2.52 11.78 8.50
C ARG A 125 -1.03 11.94 8.23
N LYS A 126 -0.48 11.22 7.25
CA LYS A 126 0.94 11.32 6.85
C LYS A 126 1.28 12.71 6.30
N GLU A 127 0.35 13.41 5.66
CA GLU A 127 0.54 14.81 5.25
C GLU A 127 0.75 15.79 6.43
N LYS A 128 0.36 15.41 7.67
CA LYS A 128 0.33 16.31 8.83
C LYS A 128 1.56 16.26 9.76
N GLU A 129 2.62 15.49 9.48
CA GLU A 129 3.83 15.45 10.34
C GLU A 129 5.15 15.53 9.55
N ARG A 130 6.24 16.24 9.92
CA ARG A 130 6.67 16.97 11.14
C ARG A 130 7.19 18.37 10.75
N PRO A 131 7.21 19.36 11.67
CA PRO A 131 7.97 20.59 11.45
C PRO A 131 9.45 20.25 11.17
N LYS A 132 9.94 20.64 10.00
CA LYS A 132 11.36 20.54 9.66
C LYS A 132 12.11 21.64 10.42
N GLY A 133 12.80 21.27 11.49
CA GLY A 133 13.64 22.17 12.25
C GLY A 133 14.53 21.42 13.22
N VAL A 134 15.75 21.91 13.43
CA VAL A 134 16.64 21.42 14.50
C VAL A 134 15.94 21.71 15.83
N ALA A 135 15.84 20.71 16.71
CA ALA A 135 15.34 20.93 18.06
C ALA A 135 16.14 22.09 18.70
N PRO A 136 15.48 23.13 19.25
CA PRO A 136 16.20 24.25 19.85
C PRO A 136 17.13 23.74 20.94
N LYS A 137 18.39 24.15 20.89
CA LYS A 137 19.39 23.76 21.89
C LYS A 137 18.93 24.29 23.24
N ARG A 138 18.62 23.38 24.16
CA ARG A 138 18.42 23.74 25.57
C ARG A 138 19.80 23.92 26.19
N ASP A 139 20.09 25.12 26.64
CA ASP A 139 21.26 25.43 27.45
C ASP A 139 20.86 25.62 28.93
N LEU A 140 21.84 25.56 29.83
CA LEU A 140 21.60 25.73 31.27
C LEU A 140 21.00 27.11 31.62
N SER A 141 21.12 28.10 30.74
CA SER A 141 20.48 29.42 30.87
C SER A 141 18.99 29.44 30.53
N SER A 142 18.44 28.34 30.02
CA SER A 142 17.01 28.21 29.67
C SER A 142 16.16 27.51 30.75
N LEU A 143 16.73 27.22 31.92
CA LEU A 143 16.00 26.72 33.09
C LEU A 143 15.52 27.89 33.97
N PRO A 144 14.28 27.86 34.49
CA PRO A 144 13.75 28.88 35.40
C PRO A 144 14.42 28.87 36.77
#